data_AF-A0A6H9FTW7-F1
#
_entry.id   AF-A0A6H9FTW7-F1
#
_cell.length_a   1.000
_cell.length_b   1.000
_cell.length_c   1.000
_cell.angle_alpha   90.00
_cell.angle_beta   90.00
_cell.angle_gamma   90.00
#
_symmetry.space_group_name_H-M   'P 1'
#
loop_
_entity.id
_entity.type
_entity.pdbx_description
1 polymer ?
#
loop_
_entity_poly.entity_id
_entity_poly.type
_entity_poly.pdbx_seq_one_letter_code
_entity_poly.pdbx_strand_id
1 'polypeptide(L)'
;MHPRYEWLYVYGFVEPKTGKTLWYLIPRVNHQWLSLVYQSLAKDVGLSAEKIVLLVQDNAGWHRIQKLEVPDGIMLDFLPAYSPELQPAERLWSLVDEPLVNQYFETIEEIWHRTS
;
A
#
# COMPACT_ATOMS: atom_id res chain seq x y z
N MET A 1 28.06 -0.97 -0.46
CA MET A 1 27.61 -1.69 -1.67
C MET A 1 26.44 -0.91 -2.24
N HIS A 2 26.54 -0.39 -3.46
CA HIS A 2 25.36 0.15 -4.15
C HIS A 2 24.55 -1.05 -4.68
N PRO A 3 23.23 -1.12 -4.43
CA PRO A 3 22.42 -2.13 -5.07
C PRO A 3 22.47 -1.94 -6.59
N ARG A 4 22.62 -3.03 -7.34
CA ARG A 4 22.67 -3.04 -8.81
C ARG A 4 21.28 -2.90 -9.45
N TYR A 5 20.23 -2.80 -8.62
CA TYR A 5 18.83 -2.75 -9.00
C TYR A 5 18.13 -1.65 -8.20
N GLU A 6 17.26 -0.92 -8.87
CA GLU A 6 16.34 0.05 -8.29
C GLU A 6 14.94 -0.56 -8.20
N TRP A 7 14.16 -0.11 -7.22
CA TRP A 7 12.85 -0.66 -6.93
C TRP A 7 11.86 0.46 -6.69
N LEU A 8 10.65 0.22 -7.14
CA LEU A 8 9.48 1.02 -6.84
C LEU A 8 8.44 0.12 -6.21
N TYR A 9 7.70 0.64 -5.25
CA TYR A 9 6.75 -0.14 -4.48
C TYR A 9 5.36 0.44 -4.62
N VAL A 10 4.37 -0.43 -4.60
CA VAL A 10 2.96 -0.05 -4.68
C VAL A 10 2.28 -0.49 -3.39
N TYR A 11 1.61 0.44 -2.74
CA TYR A 11 0.63 0.13 -1.70
C TYR A 11 -0.77 0.24 -2.31
N GLY A 12 -1.53 -0.86 -2.21
CA GLY A 12 -2.90 -0.95 -2.70
C GLY A 12 -3.87 -1.09 -1.53
N PHE A 13 -4.91 -0.26 -1.51
CA PHE A 13 -6.02 -0.33 -0.56
C PHE A 13 -7.30 -0.60 -1.34
N VAL A 14 -8.21 -1.40 -0.77
CA VAL A 14 -9.52 -1.68 -1.36
C VAL A 14 -10.60 -1.63 -0.30
N GLU A 15 -11.70 -0.94 -0.61
CA GLU A 15 -12.94 -1.04 0.16
C GLU A 15 -13.68 -2.32 -0.26
N PRO A 16 -13.77 -3.37 0.59
CA PRO A 16 -14.26 -4.67 0.15
C PRO A 16 -15.71 -4.67 -0.36
N LYS A 17 -16.53 -3.75 0.16
CA LYS A 17 -17.96 -3.66 -0.19
C LYS A 17 -18.20 -3.08 -1.58
N THR A 18 -17.38 -2.11 -1.99
CA THR A 18 -17.60 -1.34 -3.22
C THR A 18 -16.58 -1.69 -4.31
N GLY A 19 -15.44 -2.29 -3.93
CA GLY A 19 -14.30 -2.51 -4.81
C GLY A 19 -13.52 -1.24 -5.14
N LYS A 20 -13.84 -0.09 -4.51
CA LYS A 20 -13.08 1.15 -4.71
C LYS A 20 -11.64 0.95 -4.22
N THR A 21 -10.67 1.27 -5.08
CA THR A 21 -9.24 1.10 -4.81
C THR A 21 -8.52 2.44 -4.71
N LEU A 22 -7.49 2.48 -3.87
CA LEU A 22 -6.52 3.56 -3.80
C LEU A 22 -5.12 2.96 -3.92
N TRP A 23 -4.26 3.64 -4.68
CA TRP A 23 -2.94 3.16 -5.04
C TRP A 23 -1.90 4.23 -4.72
N TYR A 24 -0.81 3.83 -4.09
CA TYR A 24 0.29 4.72 -3.75
C TYR A 24 1.60 4.14 -4.23
N LEU A 25 2.27 4.88 -5.11
CA LEU A 25 3.59 4.57 -5.61
C LEU A 25 4.62 5.20 -4.69
N ILE A 26 5.49 4.38 -4.08
CA ILE A 26 6.44 4.83 -3.05
C ILE A 26 7.85 4.32 -3.36
N PRO A 27 8.89 5.12 -3.08
CA PRO A 27 10.26 4.76 -3.41
C PRO A 27 10.89 3.76 -2.43
N ARG A 28 10.31 3.56 -1.23
CA ARG A 28 10.82 2.62 -0.22
C ARG A 28 9.70 2.02 0.63
N VAL A 29 9.91 0.78 1.08
CA VAL A 29 9.06 0.10 2.08
C VAL A 29 9.73 0.21 3.44
N ASN A 30 9.19 1.10 4.28
CA ASN A 30 9.52 1.20 5.69
C ASN A 30 8.40 1.92 6.45
N HIS A 31 8.55 2.04 7.77
CA HIS A 31 7.55 2.67 8.64
C HIS A 31 7.32 4.15 8.36
N GLN A 32 8.36 4.91 7.95
CA GLN A 32 8.22 6.34 7.65
C GLN A 32 7.35 6.54 6.41
N TRP A 33 7.59 5.77 5.36
CA TRP A 33 6.78 5.81 4.14
C TRP A 33 5.36 5.29 4.38
N LEU A 34 5.19 4.25 5.20
CA LEU A 34 3.85 3.77 5.55
C LEU A 34 3.04 4.84 6.31
N SER A 35 3.65 5.56 7.25
CA SER A 35 2.99 6.68 7.93
C SER A 35 2.55 7.78 6.96
N LEU A 36 3.39 8.14 5.99
CA LEU A 36 3.02 9.09 4.94
C LEU A 36 1.85 8.58 4.09
N VAL A 37 1.86 7.29 3.74
CA VAL A 37 0.76 6.68 3.01
C VAL A 37 -0.54 6.72 3.82
N TYR A 38 -0.52 6.44 5.12
CA TYR A 38 -1.71 6.57 5.97
C TYR A 38 -2.24 8.00 6.04
N GLN A 39 -1.36 9.01 6.08
CA GLN A 39 -1.77 10.41 6.01
C GLN A 39 -2.42 10.76 4.67
N SER A 40 -1.90 10.25 3.55
CA SER A 40 -2.52 10.41 2.23
C SER A 40 -3.85 9.70 2.15
N LEU A 41 -3.92 8.45 2.63
CA LEU A 41 -5.15 7.66 2.70
C LEU A 41 -6.23 8.40 3.49
N ALA A 42 -5.90 8.94 4.66
CA ALA A 42 -6.83 9.71 5.49
C ALA A 42 -7.46 10.89 4.72
N LYS A 43 -6.66 11.60 3.90
CA LYS A 43 -7.13 12.71 3.07
C LYS A 43 -8.00 12.21 1.91
N ASP A 44 -7.55 11.19 1.19
CA ASP A 44 -8.21 10.70 -0.03
C ASP A 44 -9.55 10.02 0.26
N VAL A 45 -9.66 9.35 1.40
CA VAL A 45 -10.93 8.79 1.88
C VAL A 45 -11.79 9.85 2.57
N GLY A 46 -11.28 11.05 2.83
CA GLY A 46 -11.99 12.15 3.47
C GLY A 46 -12.39 11.83 4.91
N LEU A 47 -11.45 11.37 5.73
CA LEU A 47 -11.70 11.15 7.17
C LEU A 47 -12.21 12.43 7.83
N SER A 48 -13.10 12.25 8.79
CA SER A 48 -13.69 13.34 9.58
C SER A 48 -14.17 12.81 10.92
N ALA A 49 -14.69 13.69 11.78
CA ALA A 49 -15.28 13.27 13.05
C ALA A 49 -16.46 12.28 12.87
N GLU A 50 -17.11 12.27 11.70
CA GLU A 50 -18.24 11.38 11.39
C GLU A 50 -17.84 10.18 10.52
N LYS A 51 -16.58 10.15 10.05
CA LYS A 51 -16.08 9.09 9.17
C LYS A 51 -14.74 8.57 9.66
N ILE A 52 -14.76 7.31 10.10
CA ILE A 52 -13.57 6.54 10.44
C ILE A 52 -13.32 5.43 9.41
N VAL A 53 -12.11 4.89 9.40
CA VAL A 53 -11.69 3.74 8.58
C VAL A 53 -11.15 2.66 9.50
N LEU A 54 -11.72 1.46 9.41
CA LEU A 54 -11.09 0.24 9.90
C LEU A 54 -10.21 -0.30 8.78
N LEU A 55 -8.90 -0.23 8.98
CA LEU A 55 -7.90 -0.73 8.05
C LEU A 55 -7.40 -2.09 8.53
N VAL A 56 -7.75 -3.13 7.77
CA VAL A 56 -7.34 -4.52 8.03
C VAL A 56 -6.16 -4.88 7.13
N GLN A 57 -5.06 -5.37 7.71
CA GLN A 57 -3.83 -5.69 6.98
C GLN A 57 -3.13 -6.94 7.53
N ASP A 58 -2.14 -7.45 6.80
CA ASP A 58 -1.32 -8.57 7.26
C ASP A 58 -0.34 -8.18 8.40
N ASN A 59 0.47 -9.15 8.81
CA ASN A 59 1.39 -9.01 9.94
C ASN A 59 2.83 -8.63 9.53
N ALA A 60 3.04 -8.00 8.36
CA ALA A 60 4.37 -7.58 7.95
C ALA A 60 5.05 -6.70 9.02
N GLY A 61 6.36 -6.84 9.17
CA GLY A 61 7.10 -6.22 10.30
C GLY A 61 6.96 -4.70 10.38
N TRP A 62 6.82 -4.02 9.24
CA TRP A 62 6.63 -2.57 9.18
C TRP A 62 5.18 -2.12 9.51
N HIS A 63 4.19 -3.01 9.46
CA HIS A 63 2.81 -2.72 9.87
C HIS A 63 2.63 -2.69 11.40
N ARG A 64 3.53 -3.35 12.16
CA ARG A 64 3.40 -3.56 13.61
C ARG A 64 4.40 -2.77 14.46
N ILE A 65 5.23 -1.95 13.83
CA ILE A 65 6.23 -1.18 14.55
C ILE A 65 5.57 -0.06 15.36
N GLN A 66 5.96 0.09 16.63
CA GLN A 66 5.37 1.08 17.54
C GLN A 66 5.62 2.53 17.11
N LYS A 67 6.57 2.78 16.21
CA LYS A 67 6.91 4.10 15.68
C LYS A 67 5.99 4.56 14.53
N LEU A 68 4.99 3.76 14.19
CA LEU A 68 4.09 4.07 13.09
C LEU A 68 3.14 5.19 13.51
N GLU A 69 3.21 6.32 12.82
CA GLU A 69 2.22 7.39 12.93
C GLU A 69 0.98 7.01 12.14
N VAL A 70 -0.14 6.88 12.85
CA VAL A 70 -1.46 6.55 12.29
C VAL A 70 -2.37 7.75 12.54
N PRO A 71 -2.97 8.37 11.50
CA PRO A 71 -3.90 9.47 11.65
C PRO A 71 -5.11 9.11 12.51
N ASP A 72 -5.62 10.10 13.25
CA ASP A 72 -6.89 9.97 13.97
C ASP A 72 -8.02 9.56 13.01
N GLY A 73 -8.85 8.62 13.45
CA GLY A 73 -9.92 8.04 12.64
C GLY A 73 -9.51 6.84 11.78
N ILE A 74 -8.22 6.46 11.73
CA ILE A 74 -7.80 5.14 11.23
C ILE A 74 -7.62 4.18 12.41
N MET A 75 -8.37 3.08 12.40
CA MET A 75 -8.19 1.97 13.33
C MET A 75 -7.51 0.82 12.59
N LEU A 76 -6.38 0.34 13.11
CA LEU A 76 -5.68 -0.81 12.53
C LEU A 76 -6.20 -2.11 13.14
N ASP A 77 -6.47 -3.09 12.29
CA ASP A 77 -6.72 -4.47 12.67
C ASP A 77 -5.87 -5.41 11.79
N PHE A 78 -5.65 -6.63 12.27
CA PHE A 78 -4.68 -7.55 11.68
C PHE A 78 -5.30 -8.91 11.40
N LEU A 79 -5.04 -9.40 10.18
CA LEU A 79 -5.46 -10.75 9.80
C LEU A 79 -4.71 -11.82 10.60
N PRO A 80 -5.26 -13.04 10.72
CA PRO A 80 -4.50 -14.20 11.16
C PRO A 80 -3.23 -14.40 10.33
N ALA A 81 -2.19 -14.93 10.96
CA ALA A 81 -0.93 -15.19 10.27
C ALA A 81 -1.14 -16.21 9.13
N TYR A 82 -0.50 -15.95 7.99
CA TYR A 82 -0.51 -16.84 6.81
C TYR A 82 -1.91 -17.07 6.20
N SER A 83 -2.79 -16.07 6.24
CA SER A 83 -4.12 -16.12 5.63
C SER A 83 -4.31 -15.14 4.45
N PRO A 84 -3.51 -15.24 3.37
CA PRO A 84 -3.64 -14.35 2.20
C PRO A 84 -5.01 -14.46 1.52
N GLU A 85 -5.68 -15.61 1.59
CA GLU A 85 -7.02 -15.84 1.05
C GLU A 85 -8.10 -14.95 1.68
N LEU A 86 -7.84 -14.42 2.87
CA LEU A 86 -8.74 -13.51 3.58
C LEU A 86 -8.48 -12.04 3.23
N GLN A 87 -7.37 -11.72 2.57
CA GLN A 87 -6.96 -10.34 2.25
C GLN A 87 -7.49 -9.95 0.87
N PRO A 88 -8.50 -9.07 0.76
CA PRO A 88 -9.07 -8.69 -0.54
C PRO A 88 -8.04 -7.99 -1.46
N ALA A 89 -7.04 -7.33 -0.86
CA ALA A 89 -5.98 -6.65 -1.58
C ALA A 89 -5.10 -7.60 -2.42
N GLU A 90 -5.00 -8.88 -2.07
CA GLU A 90 -4.21 -9.86 -2.85
C GLU A 90 -4.72 -10.03 -4.29
N ARG A 91 -6.01 -9.75 -4.52
CA ARG A 91 -6.61 -9.83 -5.86
C ARG A 91 -6.26 -8.64 -6.74
N LEU A 92 -5.65 -7.60 -6.18
CA LEU A 92 -5.35 -6.38 -6.89
C LEU A 92 -4.04 -6.49 -7.68
N TRP A 93 -3.11 -7.35 -7.27
CA TRP A 93 -1.75 -7.37 -7.80
C TRP A 93 -1.66 -7.73 -9.27
N SER A 94 -2.57 -8.55 -9.81
CA SER A 94 -2.61 -8.83 -11.25
C SER A 94 -2.80 -7.56 -12.09
N LEU A 95 -3.52 -6.55 -11.57
CA LEU A 95 -3.72 -5.27 -12.26
C LEU A 95 -2.43 -4.44 -12.36
N VAL A 96 -1.49 -4.65 -11.44
CA VAL A 96 -0.18 -3.99 -11.42
C VAL A 96 0.84 -4.79 -12.22
N ASP A 97 0.80 -6.12 -12.12
CA ASP A 97 1.80 -7.01 -12.72
C ASP A 97 1.58 -7.22 -14.22
N GLU A 98 0.33 -7.41 -14.66
CA GLU A 98 0.02 -7.71 -16.06
C GLU A 98 0.56 -6.67 -17.07
N PRO A 99 0.51 -5.36 -16.81
CA PRO A 99 1.09 -4.35 -17.72
C PRO A 99 2.62 -4.35 -17.75
N LEU A 100 3.29 -4.95 -16.76
CA LEU A 100 4.74 -4.91 -16.56
C LEU A 100 5.42 -6.25 -16.90
N VAL A 101 4.66 -7.34 -16.96
CA VAL A 101 5.19 -8.68 -17.20
C VAL A 101 5.94 -8.76 -18.54
N ASN A 102 7.09 -9.42 -18.54
CA ASN A 102 7.97 -9.59 -19.71
C ASN A 102 8.43 -8.28 -20.36
N GLN A 103 8.41 -7.16 -19.63
CA GLN A 103 8.97 -5.89 -20.09
C GLN A 103 10.34 -5.65 -19.45
N TYR A 104 11.23 -4.98 -20.19
CA TYR A 104 12.50 -4.48 -19.69
C TYR A 104 12.44 -2.96 -19.62
N PHE A 105 12.97 -2.40 -18.54
CA PHE A 105 13.06 -0.96 -18.30
C PHE A 105 14.53 -0.62 -18.02
N GLU A 106 15.03 0.43 -18.67
CA GLU A 106 16.43 0.85 -18.49
C GLU A 106 16.62 1.64 -17.20
N THR A 107 15.57 2.34 -16.77
CA THR A 107 15.59 3.25 -15.63
C THR A 107 14.33 3.12 -14.77
N ILE A 108 14.42 3.51 -13.50
CA ILE A 108 13.27 3.47 -12.57
C ILE A 108 12.22 4.52 -12.92
N GLU A 109 12.63 5.62 -13.55
CA GLU A 109 11.77 6.70 -14.03
C GLU A 109 10.80 6.22 -15.12
N GLU A 110 11.22 5.30 -15.99
CA GLU A 110 10.34 4.69 -16.99
C GLU A 110 9.19 3.92 -16.34
N ILE A 111 9.46 3.23 -15.23
CA ILE A 111 8.44 2.52 -14.45
C ILE A 111 7.52 3.53 -13.78
N TRP A 112 8.09 4.58 -13.18
CA TRP A 112 7.32 5.65 -12.53
C TRP A 112 6.30 6.27 -13.47
N HIS A 113 6.72 6.75 -14.65
CA HIS A 113 5.85 7.43 -15.61
C HIS A 113 4.74 6.54 -16.20
N ARG A 114 4.94 5.22 -16.18
CA ARG A 114 3.96 4.26 -16.71
C ARG A 114 2.93 3.81 -15.65
N THR A 115 3.23 4.01 -14.37
CA THR A 115 2.42 3.56 -13.24
C THR A 115 1.82 4.70 -12.40
N SER A 116 2.18 5.96 -12.69
CA SER A 116 1.60 7.19 -12.14
C SER A 116 0.51 7.78 -13.04
#